data_AF-A0A3D2GQG7-F1
#
_entry.id   AF-A0A3D2GQG7-F1
#
_cell.length_a   1.000
_cell.length_b   1.000
_cell.length_c   1.000
_cell.angle_alpha   90.00
_cell.angle_beta   90.00
_cell.angle_gamma   90.00
#
_symmetry.space_group_name_H-M   'P 1'
#
loop_
_entity.id
_entity.type
_entity.pdbx_description
1 polymer ?
#
loop_
_entity_poly.entity_id
_entity_poly.type
_entity_poly.pdbx_seq_one_letter_code
_entity_poly.pdbx_strand_id
1 'polypeptide(L)'
;MEFFAPLIDQLKIYLDQSLRLLPQILLAGFVLFLAWLISLGVKRSLVAVLTTSKMRPALVQVIRMLSGIAIMIFGLLLAITIAFPSVTPAKMLGAIGLGGVAIGLAFRETLENFISGVMIMVRKPMRIGDLIEVDDVSGRIEQIT
;
A
#
# COMPACT_ATOMS: atom_id res chain seq x y z
N MET A 1 -50.83 -23.22 -10.46
CA MET A 1 -49.95 -22.78 -9.37
C MET A 1 -48.47 -23.17 -9.63
N GLU A 2 -48.03 -23.29 -10.89
CA GLU A 2 -46.66 -23.74 -11.23
C GLU A 2 -45.70 -22.60 -11.64
N PHE A 3 -46.21 -21.37 -11.78
CA PHE A 3 -45.43 -20.21 -12.24
C PHE A 3 -44.54 -19.60 -11.14
N PHE A 4 -44.91 -19.75 -9.87
CA PHE A 4 -44.20 -19.14 -8.73
C PHE A 4 -43.17 -20.05 -8.06
N ALA A 5 -43.18 -21.36 -8.35
CA ALA A 5 -42.20 -22.32 -7.88
C ALA A 5 -40.74 -21.93 -8.21
N PRO A 6 -40.40 -21.52 -9.44
CA PRO A 6 -39.02 -21.13 -9.76
C PRO A 6 -38.57 -19.83 -9.07
N LEU A 7 -39.48 -18.90 -8.77
CA LEU A 7 -39.14 -17.68 -8.02
C LEU A 7 -38.81 -17.99 -6.56
N ILE A 8 -39.55 -18.91 -5.94
CA ILE A 8 -39.32 -19.33 -4.55
C ILE A 8 -38.00 -20.10 -4.43
N ASP A 9 -37.66 -20.93 -5.40
CA ASP A 9 -36.39 -21.66 -5.41
C ASP A 9 -35.20 -20.73 -5.65
N GLN A 10 -35.31 -19.74 -6.55
CA GLN A 10 -34.27 -18.72 -6.67
C GLN A 10 -34.11 -17.92 -5.37
N LEU A 11 -35.21 -17.52 -4.73
CA LEU A 11 -35.14 -16.79 -3.46
C LEU A 11 -34.47 -17.62 -2.35
N LYS A 12 -34.73 -18.92 -2.27
CA LYS A 12 -34.05 -19.83 -1.32
C LYS A 12 -32.55 -19.93 -1.61
N ILE A 13 -32.15 -20.02 -2.88
CA ILE A 13 -30.73 -20.07 -3.27
C ILE A 13 -30.01 -18.76 -2.86
N TYR A 14 -30.62 -17.60 -3.08
CA TYR A 14 -30.07 -16.31 -2.66
C TYR A 14 -30.03 -16.14 -1.12
N LEU A 15 -31.04 -16.65 -0.41
CA LEU A 15 -31.10 -16.64 1.05
C LEU A 15 -30.04 -17.56 1.68
N ASP A 16 -29.89 -18.79 1.16
CA ASP A 16 -28.87 -19.74 1.63
C ASP A 16 -27.45 -19.26 1.36
N GLN A 17 -27.21 -18.59 0.22
CA GLN A 17 -25.92 -17.97 -0.05
C GLN A 17 -25.63 -16.80 0.90
N SER A 18 -26.63 -15.97 1.20
CA SER A 18 -26.48 -14.84 2.14
C SER A 18 -26.22 -15.32 3.58
N LEU A 19 -26.88 -16.41 3.99
CA LEU A 19 -26.67 -17.06 5.29
C LEU A 19 -25.28 -17.70 5.42
N ARG A 20 -24.64 -18.10 4.31
CA ARG A 20 -23.26 -18.61 4.30
C ARG A 20 -22.19 -17.51 4.35
N LEU A 21 -22.49 -16.29 3.93
CA LEU A 21 -21.57 -15.15 4.01
C LEU A 21 -21.48 -14.57 5.43
N LEU A 22 -22.56 -14.67 6.21
CA LEU A 22 -22.62 -14.25 7.62
C LEU A 22 -21.50 -14.82 8.51
N PRO A 23 -21.26 -16.15 8.55
CA PRO A 23 -20.16 -16.71 9.34
C PRO A 23 -18.77 -16.34 8.80
N GLN A 24 -18.63 -16.14 7.49
CA GLN A 24 -17.35 -15.75 6.87
C GLN A 24 -16.96 -14.31 7.23
N ILE A 25 -17.92 -13.38 7.23
CA ILE A 25 -17.70 -11.99 7.64
C ILE A 25 -17.39 -11.93 9.15
N LEU A 26 -18.10 -12.71 9.97
CA LEU A 26 -17.79 -12.82 11.40
C LEU A 26 -16.38 -13.35 11.64
N LEU A 27 -15.97 -14.40 10.92
CA LEU A 27 -14.63 -14.98 11.04
C LEU A 27 -13.55 -14.01 10.53
N ALA A 28 -13.80 -13.30 9.43
CA ALA A 28 -12.91 -12.26 8.92
C ALA A 28 -12.75 -11.11 9.93
N GLY A 29 -13.85 -10.66 10.53
CA GLY A 29 -13.83 -9.67 11.62
C GLY A 29 -13.05 -10.15 12.83
N PHE A 30 -13.22 -11.41 13.22
CA PHE A 30 -12.46 -12.03 14.31
C PHE A 30 -10.96 -12.10 14.00
N VAL A 31 -10.58 -12.42 12.77
CA VAL A 31 -9.18 -12.42 12.33
C VAL A 31 -8.58 -11.01 12.33
N LEU A 32 -9.33 -9.98 11.90
CA LEU A 32 -8.89 -8.59 12.01
C LEU A 32 -8.69 -8.18 13.47
N PHE A 33 -9.62 -8.58 14.35
CA PHE A 33 -9.52 -8.32 15.78
C PHE A 33 -8.25 -8.97 16.38
N LEU A 34 -7.98 -10.24 16.03
CA LEU A 34 -6.76 -10.95 16.41
C LEU A 34 -5.50 -10.26 15.87
N ALA A 35 -5.49 -9.87 14.59
CA ALA A 35 -4.35 -9.18 13.99
C ALA A 35 -4.08 -7.83 14.66
N TRP A 36 -5.14 -7.09 15.02
CA TRP A 36 -5.03 -5.85 15.78
C TRP A 36 -4.44 -6.09 17.18
N LEU A 37 -4.93 -7.12 17.89
CA LEU A 37 -4.43 -7.51 19.21
C LEU A 37 -2.94 -7.91 19.15
N ILE A 38 -2.56 -8.72 18.17
CA ILE A 38 -1.17 -9.12 17.90
C ILE A 38 -0.31 -7.89 17.59
N SER A 39 -0.80 -6.98 16.74
CA SER A 39 -0.09 -5.73 16.42
C SER A 39 0.21 -4.92 17.67
N LEU A 40 -0.73 -4.87 18.63
CA LEU A 40 -0.55 -4.16 19.89
C LEU A 40 0.50 -4.83 20.79
N GLY A 41 0.49 -6.17 20.87
CA GLY A 41 1.48 -6.95 21.60
C GLY A 41 2.89 -6.81 21.01
N VAL A 42 3.03 -7.03 19.71
CA VAL A 42 4.31 -6.94 18.99
C VAL A 42 4.91 -5.54 19.10
N LYS A 43 4.11 -4.48 18.95
CA LYS A 43 4.59 -3.10 19.13
C LYS A 43 5.17 -2.85 20.52
N ARG A 44 4.58 -3.43 21.58
CA ARG A 44 5.08 -3.30 22.96
C ARG A 44 6.37 -4.09 23.16
N SER A 45 6.42 -5.33 22.69
CA SER A 45 7.61 -6.18 22.78
C SER A 45 8.79 -5.63 22.00
N LEU A 46 8.56 -5.12 20.79
CA LEU A 46 9.60 -4.50 19.97
C LEU A 46 10.23 -3.29 20.68
N VAL A 47 9.42 -2.42 21.27
CA VAL A 47 9.94 -1.27 22.03
C VAL A 47 10.78 -1.76 23.21
N ALA A 48 10.29 -2.69 24.01
CA ALA A 48 11.01 -3.21 25.18
C ALA A 48 12.38 -3.84 24.84
N VAL A 49 12.44 -4.58 23.73
CA VAL A 49 13.70 -5.23 23.28
C VAL A 49 14.66 -4.21 22.66
N LEU A 50 14.15 -3.32 21.79
CA LEU A 50 14.99 -2.38 21.04
C LEU A 50 15.52 -1.23 21.91
N THR A 51 14.79 -0.80 22.95
CA THR A 51 15.30 0.19 23.92
C THR A 51 16.43 -0.35 24.78
N THR A 52 16.43 -1.67 25.05
CA THR A 52 17.50 -2.34 25.80
C THR A 52 18.79 -2.47 24.97
N SER A 53 18.68 -2.44 23.65
CA SER A 53 19.80 -2.61 22.71
C SER A 53 20.58 -1.33 22.36
N LYS A 54 20.42 -0.24 23.13
CA LYS A 54 21.06 1.08 22.89
C LYS A 54 20.79 1.69 21.49
N MET A 55 19.73 1.27 20.80
CA MET A 55 19.37 1.83 19.48
C MET A 55 18.82 3.26 19.62
N ARG A 56 19.04 4.09 18.60
CA ARG A 56 18.52 5.47 18.56
C ARG A 56 16.98 5.46 18.66
N PRO A 57 16.36 6.31 19.50
CA PRO A 57 14.90 6.35 19.66
C PRO A 57 14.13 6.49 18.34
N ALA A 58 14.65 7.28 17.40
CA ALA A 58 14.06 7.46 16.08
C ALA A 58 13.97 6.14 15.27
N LEU A 59 15.00 5.30 15.32
CA LEU A 59 15.00 4.00 14.63
C LEU A 59 13.99 3.04 15.26
N VAL A 60 13.89 3.03 16.59
CA VAL A 60 12.89 2.22 17.32
C VAL A 60 11.47 2.61 16.93
N GLN A 61 11.19 3.91 16.78
CA GLN A 61 9.89 4.40 16.34
C GLN A 61 9.56 3.98 14.90
N VAL A 62 10.53 4.08 13.98
CA VAL A 62 10.35 3.64 12.58
C VAL A 62 10.08 2.13 12.53
N ILE A 63 10.88 1.31 13.21
CA ILE A 63 10.70 -0.14 13.25
C ILE A 63 9.32 -0.49 13.82
N ARG A 64 8.92 0.12 14.94
CA ARG A 64 7.59 -0.08 15.54
C ARG A 64 6.47 0.26 14.56
N MET A 65 6.60 1.37 13.83
CA MET A 65 5.61 1.80 12.85
C MET A 65 5.52 0.81 11.68
N LEU A 66 6.66 0.45 11.08
CA LEU A 66 6.73 -0.48 9.96
C LEU A 66 6.21 -1.87 10.33
N SER A 67 6.62 -2.42 11.47
CA SER A 67 6.10 -3.71 11.96
C SER A 67 4.59 -3.65 12.20
N GLY A 68 4.09 -2.54 12.73
CA GLY A 68 2.66 -2.33 12.92
C GLY A 68 1.86 -2.33 11.62
N ILE A 69 2.36 -1.63 10.62
CA ILE A 69 1.77 -1.56 9.27
C ILE A 69 1.81 -2.95 8.63
N ALA A 70 2.94 -3.64 8.68
CA ALA A 70 3.10 -4.97 8.11
C ALA A 70 2.09 -5.98 8.69
N ILE A 71 1.98 -6.06 10.03
CA ILE A 71 1.02 -6.96 10.69
C ILE A 71 -0.42 -6.64 10.26
N MET A 72 -0.76 -5.35 10.16
CA MET A 72 -2.10 -4.94 9.76
C MET A 72 -2.40 -5.32 8.30
N ILE A 73 -1.43 -5.13 7.40
CA ILE A 73 -1.55 -5.55 6.00
C ILE A 73 -1.76 -7.06 5.90
N PHE A 74 -0.95 -7.86 6.60
CA PHE A 74 -1.11 -9.32 6.62
C PHE A 74 -2.47 -9.74 7.20
N GLY A 75 -2.89 -9.13 8.30
CA GLY A 75 -4.20 -9.37 8.90
C GLY A 75 -5.35 -9.04 7.92
N LEU A 76 -5.23 -7.93 7.20
CA LEU A 76 -6.21 -7.52 6.20
C LEU A 76 -6.27 -8.48 5.00
N LEU A 77 -5.12 -8.92 4.49
CA LEU A 77 -5.06 -9.91 3.41
C LEU A 77 -5.72 -11.23 3.81
N LEU A 78 -5.45 -11.71 5.03
CA LEU A 78 -6.06 -12.93 5.56
C LEU A 78 -7.57 -12.77 5.76
N ALA A 79 -8.00 -11.64 6.34
CA ALA A 79 -9.42 -11.37 6.55
C ALA A 79 -10.20 -11.31 5.22
N ILE A 80 -9.64 -10.68 4.19
CA ILE A 80 -10.26 -10.62 2.86
C ILE A 80 -10.31 -11.99 2.21
N THR A 81 -9.27 -12.81 2.36
CA THR A 81 -9.26 -14.19 1.85
C THR A 81 -10.34 -15.06 2.52
N ILE A 82 -10.59 -14.84 3.81
CA ILE A 82 -11.63 -15.56 4.56
C ILE A 82 -13.03 -15.07 4.18
N ALA A 83 -13.21 -13.75 4.04
CA ALA A 83 -14.47 -13.16 3.63
C ALA A 83 -14.82 -13.51 2.17
N PHE A 84 -13.81 -13.60 1.30
CA PHE A 84 -13.96 -13.88 -0.12
C PHE A 84 -12.98 -14.99 -0.54
N PRO A 85 -13.40 -16.26 -0.47
CA PRO A 85 -12.53 -17.39 -0.85
C PRO A 85 -12.02 -17.37 -2.30
N SER A 86 -12.67 -16.59 -3.18
CA SER A 86 -12.25 -16.40 -4.57
C SER A 86 -11.03 -15.48 -4.73
N VAL A 87 -10.73 -14.67 -3.70
CA VAL A 87 -9.64 -13.70 -3.65
C VAL A 87 -8.50 -14.28 -2.83
N THR A 88 -7.35 -14.52 -3.47
CA THR A 88 -6.15 -15.00 -2.78
C THR A 88 -5.21 -13.85 -2.46
N PRO A 89 -4.36 -13.96 -1.42
CA PRO A 89 -3.35 -12.93 -1.11
C PRO A 89 -2.44 -12.64 -2.30
N ALA A 90 -2.10 -13.65 -3.10
CA ALA A 90 -1.31 -13.50 -4.32
C ALA A 90 -1.99 -12.60 -5.37
N LYS A 91 -3.31 -12.77 -5.60
CA LYS A 91 -4.06 -11.90 -6.52
C LYS A 91 -4.11 -10.45 -6.02
N MET A 92 -4.28 -10.27 -4.71
CA MET A 92 -4.30 -8.94 -4.10
C MET A 92 -2.95 -8.24 -4.19
N LEU A 93 -1.87 -8.95 -3.87
CA LEU A 93 -0.51 -8.44 -4.04
C LEU A 93 -0.20 -8.13 -5.51
N GLY A 94 -0.69 -8.94 -6.44
CA GLY A 94 -0.63 -8.65 -7.87
C GLY A 94 -1.36 -7.35 -8.22
N ALA A 95 -2.57 -7.14 -7.72
CA ALA A 95 -3.35 -5.93 -7.95
C ALA A 95 -2.69 -4.67 -7.34
N ILE A 96 -2.18 -4.76 -6.12
CA ILE A 96 -1.43 -3.68 -5.46
C ILE A 96 -0.13 -3.40 -6.22
N GLY A 97 0.57 -4.44 -6.66
CA GLY A 97 1.80 -4.32 -7.45
C GLY A 97 1.55 -3.62 -8.78
N LEU A 98 0.52 -4.03 -9.52
CA LEU A 98 0.11 -3.37 -10.77
C LEU A 98 -0.30 -1.91 -10.53
N GLY A 99 -1.08 -1.64 -9.48
CA GLY A 99 -1.44 -0.28 -9.08
C GLY A 99 -0.21 0.57 -8.73
N GLY A 100 0.75 0.00 -8.01
CA GLY A 100 2.02 0.64 -7.69
C GLY A 100 2.86 0.97 -8.92
N VAL A 101 2.92 0.06 -9.91
CA VAL A 101 3.57 0.32 -11.20
C VAL A 101 2.86 1.46 -11.94
N ALA A 102 1.52 1.44 -12.01
CA ALA A 102 0.76 2.51 -12.67
C ALA A 102 1.02 3.88 -12.02
N ILE A 103 1.03 3.95 -10.69
CA ILE A 103 1.38 5.16 -9.93
C ILE A 103 2.83 5.58 -10.21
N GLY A 104 3.78 4.65 -10.20
CA GLY A 104 5.19 4.92 -10.48
C GLY A 104 5.41 5.46 -11.89
N LEU A 105 4.68 4.94 -12.88
CA LEU A 105 4.67 5.46 -14.24
C LEU A 105 4.08 6.87 -14.30
N ALA A 106 3.01 7.15 -13.55
CA ALA A 106 2.43 8.48 -13.47
C ALA A 106 3.39 9.51 -12.87
N PHE A 107 4.21 9.12 -11.89
CA PHE A 107 5.22 9.99 -11.27
C PHE A 107 6.57 10.03 -11.99
N ARG A 108 6.74 9.27 -13.09
CA ARG A 108 8.02 9.14 -13.79
C ARG A 108 8.61 10.50 -14.17
N GLU A 109 7.81 11.36 -14.80
CA GLU A 109 8.24 12.69 -15.25
C GLU A 109 8.63 13.60 -14.06
N THR A 110 7.86 13.56 -12.98
CA THR A 110 8.17 14.33 -11.76
C THR A 110 9.50 13.89 -11.15
N LEU A 111 9.75 12.58 -11.05
CA LEU A 111 11.01 12.06 -10.55
C LEU A 111 12.18 12.41 -11.48
N GLU A 112 11.98 12.36 -12.79
CA GLU A 112 12.99 12.70 -13.79
C GLU A 112 13.41 14.19 -13.70
N ASN A 113 12.44 15.09 -13.56
CA ASN A 113 12.69 16.52 -13.35
C ASN A 113 13.40 16.77 -12.02
N PHE A 114 12.99 16.08 -10.95
CA PHE A 114 13.64 16.19 -9.64
C PHE A 114 15.11 15.74 -9.70
N ILE A 115 15.39 14.58 -10.30
CA ILE A 115 16.77 14.07 -10.44
C ILE A 115 17.61 15.01 -11.30
N SER A 116 17.05 15.54 -12.39
CA SER A 116 17.74 16.52 -13.26
C SER A 116 18.12 17.78 -12.49
N GLY A 117 17.21 18.33 -11.68
CA GLY A 117 17.49 19.45 -10.79
C GLY A 117 18.61 19.14 -9.79
N VAL A 118 18.56 17.99 -9.14
CA VAL A 118 19.64 17.54 -8.22
C VAL A 118 20.98 17.41 -8.95
N MET A 119 20.99 16.88 -10.16
CA MET A 119 22.21 16.71 -10.96
C MET A 119 22.81 18.03 -11.42
N ILE A 120 21.98 19.02 -11.79
CA ILE A 120 22.45 20.38 -12.10
C ILE A 120 23.13 20.99 -10.87
N MET A 121 22.53 20.85 -9.68
CA MET A 121 23.11 21.39 -8.44
C MET A 121 24.44 20.72 -8.07
N VAL A 122 24.52 19.38 -8.18
CA VAL A 122 25.71 18.62 -7.77
C VAL A 122 26.84 18.78 -8.78
N ARG A 123 26.56 18.67 -10.08
CA ARG A 123 27.61 18.70 -11.12
C ARG A 123 27.95 20.10 -11.59
N LYS A 124 27.10 21.10 -11.31
CA LYS A 124 27.22 22.49 -11.78
C LYS A 124 27.67 22.58 -13.25
N PRO A 125 26.99 21.88 -14.18
CA PRO A 125 27.40 21.87 -15.59
C PRO A 125 27.23 23.25 -16.24
N MET A 126 26.42 24.13 -15.64
CA MET A 126 26.08 25.45 -16.13
C MET A 126 25.81 26.41 -14.96
N ARG A 127 26.08 27.70 -15.16
CA ARG A 127 25.94 28.77 -14.15
C ARG A 127 24.99 29.86 -14.65
N ILE A 128 24.42 30.60 -13.70
CA ILE A 128 23.62 31.78 -14.01
C ILE A 128 24.49 32.76 -14.81
N GLY A 129 24.00 33.19 -15.96
CA GLY A 129 24.72 34.05 -16.90
C GLY A 129 25.46 33.30 -18.01
N ASP A 130 25.55 31.97 -18.00
CA ASP A 130 26.16 31.22 -19.11
C ASP A 130 25.23 31.23 -20.33
N LEU A 131 25.82 31.35 -21.53
CA LEU A 131 25.12 31.15 -22.80
C LEU A 131 25.15 29.65 -23.11
N ILE A 132 23.98 29.04 -23.22
CA ILE A 132 23.83 27.61 -23.50
C ILE A 132 22.85 27.41 -24.66
N GLU A 133 23.00 26.27 -25.32
CA GLU A 133 22.11 25.79 -26.36
C GLU A 133 21.54 24.45 -25.91
N VAL A 134 20.21 24.35 -25.86
CA VAL A 134 19.48 23.13 -25.51
C VAL A 134 18.59 22.80 -26.69
N ASP A 135 18.81 21.63 -27.28
CA ASP A 135 18.26 21.24 -28.57
C ASP A 135 18.56 22.31 -29.65
N ASP A 136 17.56 23.03 -30.15
CA ASP A 136 17.70 24.10 -31.16
C ASP A 136 17.44 25.51 -30.59
N VAL A 137 17.45 25.67 -29.25
CA VAL A 137 17.20 26.95 -28.59
C VAL A 137 18.46 27.45 -27.89
N SER A 138 18.97 28.61 -28.31
CA SER A 138 20.08 29.31 -27.66
C SER A 138 19.59 30.45 -26.77
N GLY A 139 20.17 30.57 -25.58
CA GLY A 139 19.77 31.58 -24.59
C GLY A 139 20.75 31.70 -23.44
N ARG A 140 20.60 32.74 -22.62
CA ARG A 140 21.40 32.93 -21.40
C ARG A 140 20.60 32.48 -20.19
N ILE A 141 21.25 31.77 -19.26
CA ILE A 141 20.60 31.28 -18.04
C ILE A 141 20.32 32.46 -17.10
N GLU A 142 19.05 32.76 -16.85
CA GLU A 142 18.64 33.78 -15.88
C GLU A 142 18.45 33.17 -14.47
N GLN A 143 17.83 31.99 -14.39
CA GLN A 143 17.48 31.35 -13.13
C GLN A 143 17.47 29.83 -13.27
N ILE A 144 17.87 29.13 -12.20
CA ILE A 144 17.74 27.68 -12.03
C ILE A 144 16.85 27.48 -10.81
N THR A 145 15.69 26.83 -10.98
CA THR A 145 14.70 26.55 -9.92
C THR A 145 14.70 25.07 -9.58
#